data_AF-A0A967VS50-F1
#
_entry.id   AF-A0A967VS50-F1
#
_cell.length_a   1.000
_cell.length_b   1.000
_cell.length_c   1.000
_cell.angle_alpha   90.00
_cell.angle_beta   90.00
_cell.angle_gamma   90.00
#
_symmetry.space_group_name_H-M   'P 1'
#
loop_
_entity.id
_entity.type
_entity.pdbx_description
1 polymer ?
#
loop_
_entity_poly.entity_id
_entity_poly.type
_entity_poly.pdbx_seq_one_letter_code
_entity_poly.pdbx_strand_id
1 'polypeptide(L)' 'MDEVAKDAKRLLLRYGAPISVVDQLPEDDRISYARSVVRTSLSDRPAKVKELLSEGGWMDRD' A
#
# COMPACT_ATOMS: atom_id res chain seq x y z
N MET A 1 4.49 11.05 -13.21
CA MET A 1 4.38 10.40 -11.89
C MET A 1 5.61 10.81 -11.09
N ASP A 2 5.36 11.46 -9.96
CA ASP A 2 6.38 11.81 -8.96
C ASP A 2 7.22 10.56 -8.59
N GLU A 3 8.53 10.71 -8.42
CA GLU A 3 9.41 9.61 -7.99
C GLU A 3 8.92 9.02 -6.65
N VAL A 4 8.38 9.85 -5.77
CA VAL A 4 7.80 9.41 -4.49
C VAL A 4 6.59 8.47 -4.72
N ALA A 5 5.73 8.79 -5.67
CA ALA A 5 4.55 7.97 -6.00
C ALA A 5 4.94 6.62 -6.65
N LYS A 6 6.03 6.59 -7.43
CA LYS A 6 6.58 5.35 -7.99
C LYS A 6 7.15 4.45 -6.89
N ASP A 7 7.91 5.01 -5.95
CA ASP A 7 8.47 4.25 -4.84
C ASP A 7 7.39 3.74 -3.88
N ALA A 8 6.37 4.56 -3.62
CA ALA A 8 5.18 4.13 -2.88
C ALA A 8 4.50 2.93 -3.55
N LYS A 9 4.26 3.00 -4.87
CA LYS A 9 3.70 1.88 -5.64
C LYS A 9 4.56 0.62 -5.52
N ARG A 10 5.89 0.73 -5.69
CA ARG A 10 6.82 -0.42 -5.56
C ARG A 10 6.77 -1.03 -4.16
N LEU A 11 6.71 -0.20 -3.12
CA LEU A 11 6.66 -0.65 -1.74
C LEU A 11 5.38 -1.45 -1.45
N LEU A 12 4.22 -0.94 -1.87
CA LEU A 12 2.94 -1.62 -1.68
C LEU A 12 2.91 -2.98 -2.38
N LEU A 13 3.38 -3.04 -3.63
CA LEU A 13 3.50 -4.29 -4.39
C LEU A 13 4.43 -5.30 -3.70
N ARG A 14 5.59 -4.83 -3.20
CA ARG A 14 6.57 -5.67 -2.50
C ARG A 14 5.98 -6.36 -1.28
N TYR A 15 5.04 -5.72 -0.59
CA TYR A 15 4.43 -6.24 0.64
C TYR A 15 3.03 -6.82 0.42
N GLY A 16 2.66 -7.14 -0.83
CA GLY A 16 1.51 -8.00 -1.12
C GLY A 16 0.24 -7.28 -1.58
N ALA A 17 0.30 -5.98 -1.86
CA ALA A 17 -0.83 -5.30 -2.50
C ALA A 17 -1.05 -5.85 -3.93
N PRO A 18 -2.29 -6.22 -4.31
CA PRO A 18 -2.58 -6.63 -5.69
C PRO A 18 -2.30 -5.51 -6.69
N ILE A 19 -1.65 -5.82 -7.82
CA ILE A 19 -1.32 -4.80 -8.83
C ILE A 19 -2.57 -4.08 -9.39
N SER A 20 -3.66 -4.81 -9.55
CA SER A 20 -4.96 -4.28 -9.99
C SER A 20 -5.53 -3.24 -9.04
N VAL A 21 -5.25 -3.37 -7.73
CA VAL A 21 -5.63 -2.40 -6.70
C VAL A 21 -4.68 -1.21 -6.71
N VAL A 22 -3.37 -1.45 -6.73
CA VAL A 22 -2.35 -0.39 -6.70
C VAL A 22 -2.41 0.52 -7.93
N ASP A 23 -2.83 0.00 -9.09
CA ASP A 23 -3.00 0.78 -10.31
C ASP A 23 -4.21 1.73 -10.26
N GLN A 24 -5.22 1.41 -9.45
CA GLN A 24 -6.43 2.23 -9.28
C GLN A 24 -6.33 3.20 -8.10
N LEU A 25 -5.41 2.95 -7.17
CA LEU A 25 -5.15 3.81 -6.02
C LEU A 25 -4.65 5.21 -6.45
N PRO A 26 -5.28 6.29 -5.96
CA PRO A 26 -4.77 7.65 -6.10
C PRO A 26 -3.31 7.78 -5.65
N GLU A 27 -2.55 8.69 -6.26
CA GLU A 27 -1.13 8.88 -5.90
C GLU A 27 -0.95 9.26 -4.42
N ASP A 28 -1.81 10.14 -3.90
CA ASP A 28 -1.78 10.56 -2.49
C ASP A 28 -2.01 9.40 -1.53
N ASP A 29 -2.96 8.51 -1.85
CA ASP A 29 -3.24 7.32 -1.03
C ASP A 29 -2.08 6.34 -1.07
N ARG A 30 -1.47 6.12 -2.23
CA ARG A 30 -0.26 5.27 -2.34
C ARG A 30 0.85 5.78 -1.43
N ILE A 31 1.12 7.09 -1.48
CA ILE A 31 2.16 7.73 -0.66
C ILE A 31 1.81 7.63 0.82
N SER A 32 0.56 7.92 1.19
CA SER A 32 0.08 7.83 2.57
C SER A 32 0.23 6.43 3.13
N TYR A 33 -0.24 5.41 2.39
CA TYR A 33 -0.17 4.02 2.83
C TYR A 33 1.27 3.53 2.91
N ALA A 34 2.10 3.84 1.92
CA ALA A 34 3.52 3.48 1.93
C ALA A 34 4.24 4.05 3.17
N ARG A 35 3.95 5.31 3.54
CA ARG A 35 4.51 5.92 4.76
C ARG A 35 4.07 5.18 6.02
N SER A 36 2.83 4.73 6.10
CA SER A 36 2.34 3.93 7.24
C SER A 36 3.02 2.56 7.31
N VAL A 37 3.24 1.92 6.16
CA VAL A 37 3.95 0.63 6.07
C VAL A 37 5.42 0.76 6.49
N VAL A 38 6.13 1.82 6.07
CA VAL A 38 7.54 2.02 6.45
C VAL A 38 7.72 2.17 7.96
N ARG A 39 6.74 2.80 8.64
CA ARG A 39 6.74 2.99 10.11
C ARG A 39 6.41 1.72 10.91
N THR A 40 6.08 0.63 10.22
CA THR A 40 5.75 -0.66 10.81
C THR A 40 6.97 -1.59 10.77
N SER A 41 7.05 -2.52 11.73
CA SER A 41 8.11 -3.55 11.78
C SER A 41 8.14 -4.35 10.47
N LEU A 42 9.32 -4.80 10.04
CA LEU A 42 9.48 -5.49 8.75
C LEU A 42 8.60 -6.74 8.62
N SER A 43 8.42 -7.49 9.71
CA SER A 43 7.59 -8.70 9.73
C SER A 43 6.11 -8.40 9.54
N ASP A 44 5.65 -7.23 9.99
CA ASP A 44 4.22 -6.91 10.04
C ASP A 44 3.76 -6.11 8.81
N ARG A 45 4.68 -5.67 7.95
CA ARG A 45 4.36 -4.88 6.73
C ARG A 45 3.33 -5.55 5.81
N PRO A 46 3.36 -6.86 5.55
CA PRO A 46 2.33 -7.49 4.73
C PRO A 46 0.93 -7.39 5.36
N ALA A 47 0.83 -7.67 6.66
CA ALA A 47 -0.42 -7.53 7.40
C ALA A 47 -0.92 -6.08 7.37
N LYS A 48 0.00 -5.11 7.54
CA LYS A 48 -0.34 -3.68 7.50
C LYS A 48 -0.83 -3.23 6.13
N VAL A 49 -0.23 -3.73 5.04
CA VAL A 49 -0.73 -3.46 3.68
C VAL A 49 -2.15 -3.97 3.51
N LYS A 50 -2.42 -5.22 3.91
CA LYS A 50 -3.78 -5.80 3.85
C LYS A 50 -4.77 -4.95 4.64
N GLU A 51 -4.43 -4.59 5.88
CA GLU A 51 -5.24 -3.75 6.76
C GLU A 51 -5.61 -2.40 6.10
N LEU A 52 -4.61 -1.66 5.60
CA LEU A 52 -4.82 -0.35 4.98
C LEU A 52 -5.69 -0.43 3.71
N LEU A 53 -5.47 -1.44 2.88
CA LEU A 53 -6.28 -1.64 1.68
C LEU A 53 -7.72 -2.02 2.02
N SER A 54 -7.92 -2.86 3.03
CA SER A 54 -9.25 -3.22 3.49
C SER A 54 -9.98 -2.06 4.19
N GLU A 55 -9.26 -1.23 4.96
CA GLU A 55 -9.81 0.00 5.56
C GLU A 55 -10.19 1.05 4.51
N GLY A 56 -9.41 1.15 3.43
CA GLY A 56 -9.70 2.03 2.30
C GLY A 56 -10.79 1.52 1.35
N GLY A 57 -11.37 0.33 1.60
CA GLY A 57 -12.39 -0.28 0.74
C GLY A 57 -11.84 -0.83 -0.59
N TRP A 58 -10.53 -1.02 -0.69
CA TRP A 58 -9.86 -1.55 -1.88
C TRP A 58 -9.77 -3.07 -1.90
N MET A 59 -9.99 -3.71 -0.75
CA MET A 59 -10.01 -5.15 -0.57
C MET A 59 -11.03 -5.53 0.49
N ASP A 60 -11.61 -6.73 0.40
CA ASP A 60 -12.45 -7.25 1.48
C ASP A 60 -11.59 -7.58 2.72
N ARG A 61 -12.21 -7.47 3.92
CA ARG A 61 -11.64 -8.05 5.14
C ARG A 61 -12.01 -9.53 5.15
N ASP A 62 -11.10 -10.39 4.68
CA ASP A 62 -11.23 -11.84 4.94
C ASP A 62 -11.21 -12.15 6.44
#